data_AF-A6JPY6-F1
#
_entry.id   AF-A6JPY6-F1
#
_cell.length_a   1.000
_cell.length_b   1.000
_cell.length_c   1.000
_cell.angle_alpha   90.00
_cell.angle_beta   90.00
_cell.angle_gamma   90.00
#
_symmetry.space_group_name_H-M   'P 1'
#
loop_
_entity.id
_entity.type
_entity.pdbx_description
1 polymer ?
#
loop_
_entity_poly.entity_id
_entity_poly.type
_entity_poly.pdbx_seq_one_letter_code
_entity_poly.pdbx_strand_id
1 'polypeptide(L)'
;MGDLPGIVRLSIALRIQPNDGPVFFKVDGQRFGQNRTIKLLTGSSYKVEVKIKPTTLQVENISIGGVLVPLELKCKEPDGERVVYTGIYDTEGVAPTKSGERQPIQITMPVSPHWACGGVVSEQRKTTGGWRGGGGDTTSSGI
;
A
#
# COMPACT_ATOMS: atom_id res chain seq x y z
N MET A 1 -11.82 -3.95 -17.55
CA MET A 1 -11.41 -3.51 -16.20
C MET A 1 -10.57 -4.65 -15.66
N GLY A 2 -9.24 -4.51 -15.57
CA GLY A 2 -8.39 -5.62 -15.14
C GLY A 2 -8.66 -5.91 -13.66
N ASP A 3 -9.17 -7.10 -13.36
CA ASP A 3 -9.51 -7.49 -12.00
C ASP A 3 -8.28 -7.43 -11.09
N LEU A 4 -8.45 -6.86 -9.90
CA LEU A 4 -7.47 -6.94 -8.83
C LEU A 4 -7.31 -8.41 -8.44
N PRO A 5 -6.09 -8.88 -8.16
CA PRO A 5 -5.88 -10.27 -7.76
C PRO A 5 -6.69 -10.58 -6.49
N GLY A 6 -7.45 -11.67 -6.51
CA GLY A 6 -8.30 -12.06 -5.38
C GLY A 6 -7.53 -12.38 -4.10
N ILE A 7 -6.21 -12.65 -4.20
CA ILE A 7 -5.33 -12.89 -3.06
C ILE A 7 -3.99 -12.18 -3.29
N VAL A 8 -3.58 -11.37 -2.32
CA VAL A 8 -2.26 -10.73 -2.26
C VAL A 8 -1.47 -11.36 -1.12
N ARG A 9 -0.25 -11.83 -1.40
CA ARG A 9 0.68 -12.31 -0.36
C ARG A 9 1.74 -11.25 -0.11
N LEU A 10 1.73 -10.70 1.10
CA LEU A 10 2.68 -9.71 1.56
C LEU A 10 3.65 -10.34 2.58
N SER A 11 4.94 -10.08 2.42
CA SER A 11 5.97 -10.42 3.40
C SER A 11 6.81 -9.20 3.68
N ILE A 12 6.84 -8.75 4.93
CA ILE A 12 7.67 -7.63 5.38
C ILE A 12 8.75 -8.19 6.31
N ALA A 13 10.00 -7.86 6.04
CA ALA A 13 11.13 -8.17 6.90
C ALA A 13 11.84 -6.88 7.32
N LEU A 14 12.27 -6.84 8.58
CA LEU A 14 13.07 -5.77 9.15
C LEU A 14 14.43 -6.34 9.57
N ARG A 15 15.51 -5.60 9.29
CA ARG A 15 16.88 -5.93 9.74
C ARG A 15 17.57 -4.67 10.25
N ILE A 16 18.30 -4.77 11.36
CA ILE A 16 19.01 -3.61 11.91
C ILE A 16 20.25 -3.28 11.06
N GLN A 17 20.46 -2.01 10.76
CA GLN A 17 21.63 -1.51 10.04
C GLN A 17 22.72 -1.01 11.01
N PRO A 18 24.00 -1.01 10.60
CA PRO A 18 24.53 -1.41 9.29
C PRO A 18 24.74 -2.92 9.11
N ASN A 19 24.62 -3.71 10.18
CA ASN A 19 25.09 -5.11 10.20
C ASN A 19 24.10 -6.13 9.60
N ASP A 20 22.96 -5.69 9.07
CA ASP A 20 21.85 -6.56 8.63
C ASP A 20 21.42 -7.60 9.69
N GLY A 21 21.54 -7.22 10.97
CA GLY A 21 21.29 -8.09 12.11
C GLY A 21 19.79 -8.35 12.38
N PRO A 22 19.47 -9.33 13.25
CA PRO A 22 18.09 -9.65 13.59
C PRO A 22 17.43 -8.54 14.41
N VAL A 23 16.12 -8.39 14.25
CA VAL A 23 15.29 -7.59 15.16
C VAL A 23 14.82 -8.47 16.30
N PHE A 24 15.07 -8.04 17.53
CA PHE A 24 14.67 -8.78 18.72
C PHE A 24 13.16 -8.67 18.96
N PHE A 25 12.56 -9.75 19.46
CA PHE A 25 11.19 -9.75 19.95
C PHE A 25 11.18 -10.00 21.47
N LYS A 26 10.18 -9.43 22.14
CA LYS A 26 9.89 -9.71 23.54
C LYS A 26 8.75 -10.73 23.59
N VAL A 27 8.95 -11.78 24.39
CA VAL A 27 7.88 -12.72 24.76
C VAL A 27 7.34 -12.22 26.09
N ASP A 28 6.16 -11.62 26.05
CA ASP A 28 5.54 -11.01 27.22
C ASP A 28 4.47 -11.93 27.85
N GLY A 29 4.24 -13.12 27.27
CA GLY A 29 3.18 -14.03 27.68
C GLY A 29 1.80 -13.37 27.60
N GLN A 30 0.90 -13.73 28.51
CA GLN A 30 -0.46 -13.19 28.57
C GLN A 30 -0.56 -11.82 29.25
N ARG A 31 0.56 -11.13 29.50
CA ARG A 31 0.55 -9.80 30.15
C ARG A 31 -0.03 -8.70 29.27
N PHE A 32 0.03 -8.87 27.95
CA PHE A 32 -0.54 -7.97 26.97
C PHE A 32 -1.42 -8.77 26.01
N GLY A 33 -2.27 -8.08 25.25
CA GLY A 33 -3.11 -8.72 24.22
C GLY A 33 -2.32 -9.39 23.08
N GLN A 34 -0.99 -9.27 23.05
CA GLN A 34 -0.10 -9.92 22.10
C GLN A 34 1.03 -10.64 22.84
N ASN A 35 1.13 -11.95 22.64
CA ASN A 35 2.13 -12.79 23.31
C ASN A 35 3.57 -12.49 22.88
N ARG A 36 3.75 -11.85 21.72
CA ARG A 36 5.04 -11.45 21.16
C ARG A 36 4.96 -10.05 20.58
N THR A 37 5.93 -9.20 20.93
CA THR A 37 6.05 -7.85 20.39
C THR A 37 7.45 -7.62 19.84
N ILE A 38 7.57 -6.80 18.80
CA ILE A 38 8.87 -6.45 18.19
C ILE A 38 9.50 -5.32 19.00
N LYS A 39 10.78 -5.43 19.32
CA LYS A 39 11.54 -4.35 19.96
C LYS A 39 12.32 -3.58 18.90
N LEU A 40 11.94 -2.33 18.70
CA LEU A 40 12.69 -1.37 17.90
C LEU A 40 13.50 -0.45 18.82
N LEU A 41 14.71 -0.13 18.41
CA LEU A 41 15.56 0.86 19.03
C LEU A 41 15.26 2.21 18.37
N THR A 42 15.19 3.27 19.17
CA THR A 42 15.06 4.64 18.68
C THR A 42 16.42 5.17 18.23
N GLY A 43 16.45 6.04 17.22
CA GLY A 43 17.71 6.55 16.66
C GLY A 43 18.54 5.45 15.98
N SER A 44 17.86 4.46 15.40
CA SER A 44 18.48 3.36 14.66
C SER A 44 17.79 3.19 13.31
N SER A 45 18.59 2.82 12.31
CA SER A 45 18.08 2.56 10.96
C SER A 45 17.84 1.06 10.76
N TYR A 46 16.74 0.74 10.08
CA TYR A 46 16.33 -0.61 9.76
C TYR A 46 16.15 -0.77 8.26
N LYS A 47 16.76 -1.79 7.67
CA LYS A 47 16.46 -2.19 6.32
C LYS A 47 15.11 -2.90 6.29
N VAL A 48 14.19 -2.33 5.54
CA VAL A 48 12.87 -2.90 5.24
C VAL A 48 12.99 -3.67 3.93
N GLU A 49 12.58 -4.94 3.91
CA GLU A 49 12.43 -5.72 2.69
C GLU A 49 10.97 -6.13 2.55
N VAL A 50 10.31 -5.66 1.50
CA VAL A 50 8.90 -5.92 1.22
C VAL A 50 8.82 -6.82 0.01
N LYS A 51 8.15 -7.96 0.16
CA LYS A 51 7.98 -8.92 -0.92
C LYS A 51 6.50 -9.14 -1.19
N ILE A 52 6.10 -8.97 -2.44
CA ILE A 52 4.70 -8.94 -2.85
C ILE A 52 4.47 -9.99 -3.92
N LYS A 53 3.36 -10.72 -3.79
CA LYS A 53 2.78 -11.55 -4.84
C LYS A 53 1.30 -11.17 -5.02
N PRO A 54 0.77 -11.07 -6.25
CA PRO A 54 1.45 -11.21 -7.54
C PRO A 54 2.25 -9.96 -7.96
N THR A 55 3.08 -10.07 -9.00
CA THR A 55 3.90 -8.96 -9.56
C THR A 55 3.09 -7.88 -10.28
N THR A 56 1.78 -8.08 -10.44
CA THR A 56 0.86 -7.08 -11.02
C THR A 56 0.63 -5.90 -10.09
N LEU A 57 1.11 -5.94 -8.85
CA LEU A 57 1.07 -4.84 -7.89
C LEU A 57 2.45 -4.18 -7.74
N GLN A 58 2.43 -2.86 -7.63
CA GLN A 58 3.59 -2.03 -7.33
C GLN A 58 3.38 -1.26 -6.04
N VAL A 59 4.49 -0.93 -5.40
CA VAL A 59 4.54 -0.11 -4.19
C VAL A 59 5.73 0.81 -4.30
N GLU A 60 5.52 2.08 -3.96
CA GLU A 60 6.54 3.12 -3.98
C GLU A 60 7.02 3.50 -2.58
N ASN A 61 6.16 3.36 -1.58
CA ASN A 61 6.47 3.71 -0.21
C ASN A 61 5.69 2.86 0.80
N ILE A 62 6.21 2.81 2.02
CA ILE A 62 5.54 2.21 3.18
C ILE A 62 5.66 3.20 4.34
N SER A 63 4.56 3.42 5.05
CA SER A 63 4.56 4.19 6.30
C SER A 63 4.58 3.24 7.48
N ILE A 64 5.55 3.43 8.39
CA ILE A 64 5.71 2.64 9.61
C ILE A 64 5.67 3.61 10.79
N GLY A 65 4.62 3.55 11.60
CA GLY A 65 4.47 4.42 12.78
C GLY A 65 4.44 5.92 12.44
N GLY A 66 4.00 6.27 11.23
CA GLY A 66 3.99 7.65 10.73
C GLY A 66 5.25 8.07 9.96
N VAL A 67 6.34 7.29 9.99
CA VAL A 67 7.53 7.56 9.18
C VAL A 67 7.32 7.00 7.77
N LEU A 68 7.45 7.86 6.76
CA LEU A 68 7.37 7.47 5.36
C LEU A 68 8.71 6.91 4.90
N VAL A 69 8.71 5.67 4.41
CA VAL A 69 9.88 4.97 3.92
C VAL A 69 9.74 4.78 2.40
N PRO A 70 10.57 5.45 1.59
CA PRO A 70 10.61 5.19 0.16
C PRO A 70 11.13 3.77 -0.10
N LEU A 71 10.53 3.09 -1.07
CA LEU A 71 10.86 1.72 -1.45
C LEU A 71 11.45 1.69 -2.85
N GLU A 72 12.61 1.07 -2.96
CA GLU A 72 13.32 0.85 -4.23
C GLU A 72 13.13 -0.59 -4.71
N LEU A 73 12.91 -0.75 -6.01
CA LEU A 73 12.82 -2.08 -6.62
C LEU A 73 14.18 -2.77 -6.60
N LYS A 74 14.28 -3.87 -5.87
CA LYS A 74 15.53 -4.66 -5.78
C LYS A 74 15.57 -5.77 -6.82
N CYS A 75 14.49 -6.53 -6.96
CA CYS A 75 14.38 -7.55 -8.00
C CYS A 75 12.93 -7.87 -8.33
N LYS A 76 12.71 -8.29 -9.59
CA LYS A 76 11.50 -8.99 -10.04
C LYS A 76 11.94 -10.42 -10.37
N GLU A 77 11.35 -11.42 -9.72
CA GLU A 77 11.65 -12.81 -10.02
C GLU A 77 11.16 -13.14 -11.46
N PRO A 78 11.95 -13.87 -12.26
CA PRO A 78 11.67 -14.09 -13.68
C PRO A 78 10.37 -14.86 -13.94
N ASP A 79 9.92 -15.68 -12.98
CA ASP A 79 8.67 -16.44 -13.06
C ASP A 79 7.42 -15.57 -12.82
N GLY A 80 7.57 -14.26 -12.62
CA GLY A 80 6.46 -13.32 -12.47
C GLY A 80 5.67 -13.48 -11.17
N GLU A 81 6.11 -14.35 -10.25
CA GLU A 81 5.41 -14.61 -9.01
C GLU A 81 5.65 -13.55 -7.94
N ARG A 82 6.86 -12.99 -7.88
CA ARG A 82 7.31 -12.14 -6.77
C ARG A 82 8.04 -10.89 -7.22
N VAL A 83 7.76 -9.79 -6.55
CA VAL A 83 8.57 -8.57 -6.58
C VAL A 83 9.12 -8.28 -5.20
N VAL A 84 10.37 -7.82 -5.14
CA VAL A 84 11.06 -7.45 -3.89
C VAL A 84 11.44 -5.99 -3.94
N TYR A 85 10.99 -5.25 -2.95
CA TYR A 85 11.36 -3.86 -2.71
C TYR A 85 12.17 -3.74 -1.43
N THR A 86 13.06 -2.75 -1.37
CA THR A 86 13.83 -2.44 -0.16
C THR A 86 13.80 -0.95 0.14
N GLY A 87 13.81 -0.61 1.42
CA GLY A 87 13.93 0.77 1.88
C GLY A 87 14.64 0.84 3.23
N ILE A 88 14.95 2.07 3.66
CA ILE A 88 15.55 2.32 4.97
C ILE A 88 14.54 3.02 5.85
N TYR A 89 14.12 2.33 6.91
CA TYR A 89 13.29 2.87 7.97
C TYR A 89 14.18 3.47 9.05
N ASP A 90 14.19 4.79 9.14
CA ASP A 90 14.86 5.49 10.22
C ASP A 90 13.91 5.74 11.39
N THR A 91 14.40 5.51 12.60
CA THR A 91 13.68 5.76 13.85
C THR A 91 14.22 6.96 14.61
N GLU A 92 15.04 7.79 13.95
CA GLU A 92 15.40 9.10 14.48
C GLU A 92 14.14 9.94 14.74
N GLY A 93 14.07 10.57 15.91
CA GLY A 93 12.91 11.36 16.34
C GLY A 93 11.67 10.55 16.78
N VAL A 94 11.66 9.22 16.61
CA VAL A 94 10.57 8.37 17.12
C VAL A 94 10.64 8.29 18.64
N ALA A 95 9.57 8.69 19.32
CA ALA A 95 9.51 8.69 20.77
C ALA A 95 9.55 7.24 21.32
N PRO A 96 10.39 6.95 22.33
CA PRO A 96 10.44 5.62 22.94
C PRO A 96 9.15 5.35 23.71
N THR A 97 8.65 4.11 23.61
CA THR A 97 7.53 3.67 24.45
C THR A 97 7.96 3.57 25.91
N LYS A 98 7.08 4.00 26.83
CA LYS A 98 7.32 3.88 28.28
C LYS A 98 7.54 2.42 28.67
N SER A 99 8.41 2.20 29.66
CA SER A 99 8.65 0.87 30.20
C SER A 99 7.36 0.29 30.77
N GLY A 100 7.07 -0.98 30.47
CA GLY A 100 5.84 -1.65 30.89
C GLY A 100 4.64 -1.43 29.97
N GLU A 101 4.74 -0.55 28.96
CA GLU A 101 3.69 -0.34 27.96
C GLU A 101 4.06 -0.95 26.60
N ARG A 102 3.05 -1.16 25.76
CA ARG A 102 3.18 -1.56 24.36
C ARG A 102 2.27 -0.66 23.53
N GLN A 103 2.82 -0.02 22.52
CA GLN A 103 2.04 0.79 21.58
C GLN A 103 1.97 0.07 20.23
N PRO A 104 0.76 -0.05 19.62
CA PRO A 104 0.65 -0.58 18.28
C PRO A 104 1.30 0.39 17.29
N ILE A 105 2.15 -0.15 16.42
CA ILE A 105 2.76 0.61 15.32
C ILE A 105 1.93 0.32 14.07
N GLN A 106 1.27 1.34 13.54
CA GLN A 106 0.50 1.20 12.30
C GLN A 106 1.46 1.09 11.11
N ILE A 107 1.18 0.14 10.22
CA ILE A 107 1.85 0.01 8.93
C ILE A 107 0.84 0.30 7.83
N THR A 108 1.14 1.26 6.97
CA THR A 108 0.29 1.63 5.83
C THR A 108 1.11 1.53 4.55
N MET A 109 0.58 0.86 3.53
CA MET A 109 1.31 0.64 2.27
C MET A 109 0.34 0.78 1.09
N PRO A 110 0.39 1.90 0.34
CA PRO A 110 -0.40 2.04 -0.86
C PRO A 110 0.13 1.09 -1.95
N VAL A 111 -0.78 0.34 -2.56
CA VAL A 111 -0.49 -0.56 -3.69
C VAL A 111 -1.18 -0.03 -4.94
N SER A 112 -0.47 -0.04 -6.07
CA SER A 112 -1.02 0.35 -7.38
C SER A 112 -0.92 -0.82 -8.35
N PRO A 113 -1.90 -1.02 -9.25
CA PRO A 113 -1.77 -1.97 -10.34
C PRO A 113 -0.67 -1.51 -11.31
N HIS A 114 0.26 -2.40 -11.66
CA HIS A 114 1.37 -2.14 -12.57
C HIS A 114 0.90 -1.74 -13.99
N TRP A 115 -0.33 -2.07 -14.39
CA TRP A 115 -0.85 -1.77 -15.73
C TRP A 115 -1.30 -0.31 -15.92
N ALA A 116 -1.16 0.56 -14.90
CA ALA A 116 -1.62 1.95 -14.97
C ALA A 116 -0.81 2.88 -15.91
N CYS A 117 0.31 2.45 -16.49
CA CYS A 117 1.03 3.20 -17.52
C CYS A 117 0.79 2.60 -18.91
N GLY A 118 -0.39 2.85 -19.47
CA GLY A 118 -0.75 2.36 -20.80
C GLY A 118 -2.11 2.87 -21.28
N GLY A 119 -2.22 4.17 -21.51
CA GLY A 119 -3.26 4.78 -22.34
C GLY A 119 -4.66 4.89 -21.71
N VAL A 120 -4.97 6.08 -21.21
CA VAL A 120 -6.32 6.63 -21.39
C VAL A 120 -6.14 7.93 -22.15
N VAL A 121 -6.25 7.84 -23.48
CA VAL A 121 -6.72 8.98 -24.27
C VAL A 121 -8.07 9.33 -23.66
N SER A 122 -8.16 10.52 -23.07
CA SER A 122 -9.44 11.12 -22.70
C SER A 122 -10.20 11.40 -24.00
N GLU A 123 -10.87 10.40 -24.55
CA GLU A 123 -11.84 10.62 -25.61
C GLU A 123 -13.09 11.22 -24.96
N GLN A 124 -13.13 12.55 -24.99
CA GLN A 124 -14.25 13.34 -24.59
C GLN A 124 -15.37 13.14 -25.61
N ARG A 125 -16.09 12.02 -25.49
CA ARG A 125 -17.35 11.81 -26.20
C ARG A 125 -18.35 12.85 -25.70
N LYS A 126 -18.45 13.96 -26.44
CA LYS A 126 -19.65 14.80 -26.49
C LYS A 126 -20.80 13.90 -26.95
N THR A 127 -21.59 13.41 -26.03
CA THR A 127 -22.90 12.84 -26.33
C THR A 127 -23.84 13.99 -26.70
N THR A 128 -23.94 14.29 -27.99
CA THR A 128 -25.11 14.95 -28.56
C THR A 128 -26.32 14.03 -28.35
N GLY A 129 -27.25 14.45 -27.50
CA GLY A 129 -28.47 13.70 -27.19
C GLY A 129 -29.59 14.61 -26.72
N GLY A 130 -29.96 15.61 -27.54
CA GLY A 130 -31.18 16.40 -27.36
C GLY A 130 -32.38 15.63 -27.90
N TRP A 131 -33.21 15.13 -27.00
CA TRP A 131 -34.42 14.36 -27.25
C TRP A 131 -35.45 15.10 -28.13
N ARG A 132 -36.01 14.41 -29.13
CA ARG A 132 -37.28 14.76 -29.78
C ARG A 132 -38.42 14.28 -28.89
N GLY A 133 -39.11 15.22 -28.24
CA GLY A 133 -40.44 14.97 -27.67
C GLY A 133 -41.51 15.22 -28.72
N GLY A 134 -42.27 14.19 -29.07
CA GLY A 134 -43.51 14.29 -29.83
C GLY A 134 -44.70 13.93 -28.94
N GLY A 135 -45.79 14.68 -29.09
CA GLY A 135 -47.12 14.30 -28.60
C GLY A 135 -47.94 15.49 -28.10
N GLY A 136 -49.09 15.74 -28.73
CA GLY A 136 -50.21 16.46 -28.11
C GLY A 136 -51.00 17.40 -29.03
N ASP A 137 -52.15 16.91 -29.49
CA ASP A 137 -53.23 17.54 -30.27
C ASP A 137 -53.61 18.99 -29.93
N THR A 138 -54.05 19.74 -30.94
CA THR A 138 -55.40 20.37 -30.92
C THR A 138 -55.84 20.81 -32.31
N THR A 139 -56.90 20.19 -32.80
CA THR A 139 -57.79 20.70 -33.84
C THR A 139 -58.44 21.99 -33.39
N SER A 140 -58.42 23.03 -34.23
CA SER A 140 -59.46 24.07 -34.21
C SER A 140 -59.70 24.60 -35.61
N SER A 141 -60.93 24.40 -36.05
CA SER A 141 -61.56 24.98 -37.23
C SER A 141 -61.84 26.47 -37.00
N GLY A 142 -61.83 27.28 -38.06
CA GLY A 142 -62.49 28.58 -38.01
C GLY A 142 -61.99 29.63 -39.00
N ILE A 143 -62.70 29.69 -40.14
CA ILE A 143 -62.97 30.84 -41.05
C ILE A 143 -61.77 31.38 -41.84
#